data_AF-A0A662G7F3-F1
#
_entry.id   AF-A0A662G7F3-F1
#
_cell.length_a   1.000
_cell.length_b   1.000
_cell.length_c   1.000
_cell.angle_alpha   90.00
_cell.angle_beta   90.00
_cell.angle_gamma   90.00
#
_symmetry.space_group_name_H-M   'P 1'
#
loop_
_entity.id
_entity.type
_entity.pdbx_description
1 polymer ?
#
loop_
_entity_poly.entity_id
_entity_poly.type
_entity_poly.pdbx_seq_one_letter_code
_entity_poly.pdbx_strand_id
1 'polypeptide(L)'
;MKKYIVLVVIVIVFLAAYLLFTLWNPFQSGKNPEDILNELCSNHPSPKVSEKGEPPIHVIFVLHIEPCMGKSSYMHMGASKTIQEYNKVKRELLWLTYFCSQKGVKMTALFNGWYMQIALRKNDLKYLTDFLKDGHEIGTHAHNICYDDVKDVWHQCNQPDRWFADAKKAIDDVLSKIGMGKNRVMCATFLKGKYVKECSLMQKYGYDIGLGNRPEIALNYFGHIVWNPWRASCVNVYSLCLA
;
A
#
# COMPACT_ATOMS: atom_id res chain seq x y z
N MET A 1 -21.99 40.30 -17.09
CA MET A 1 -21.28 39.00 -17.14
C MET A 1 -20.37 38.87 -15.92
N LYS A 2 -20.35 37.72 -15.22
CA LYS A 2 -19.38 37.40 -14.15
C LYS A 2 -19.01 35.92 -14.23
N LYS A 3 -17.73 35.58 -14.50
CA LYS A 3 -17.25 34.19 -14.71
C LYS A 3 -15.80 33.92 -14.21
N TYR A 4 -15.35 34.57 -13.14
CA TYR A 4 -13.95 34.45 -12.66
C TYR A 4 -13.74 34.12 -11.17
N ILE A 5 -14.80 33.95 -10.37
CA ILE A 5 -14.65 33.74 -8.91
C ILE A 5 -14.36 32.27 -8.54
N VAL A 6 -14.90 31.30 -9.29
CA VAL A 6 -14.84 29.86 -8.91
C VAL A 6 -13.42 29.27 -9.03
N LEU A 7 -12.63 29.70 -10.02
CA LEU A 7 -11.32 29.11 -10.29
C LEU A 7 -10.28 29.44 -9.21
N VAL A 8 -10.33 30.66 -8.66
CA VAL A 8 -9.37 31.14 -7.65
C VAL A 8 -9.50 30.38 -6.33
N VAL A 9 -10.74 30.10 -5.90
CA VAL A 9 -11.00 29.38 -4.63
C VAL A 9 -10.45 27.95 -4.69
N ILE A 10 -10.67 27.23 -5.80
CA ILE A 10 -10.19 25.85 -5.96
C ILE A 10 -8.65 25.80 -5.94
N VAL A 11 -7.98 26.72 -6.65
CA VAL A 11 -6.51 26.80 -6.66
C VAL A 11 -5.94 27.12 -5.28
N ILE A 12 -6.56 28.04 -4.53
CA ILE A 12 -6.11 28.38 -3.16
C ILE A 12 -6.31 27.20 -2.20
N VAL A 13 -7.43 26.48 -2.26
CA VAL A 13 -7.67 25.30 -1.39
C VAL A 13 -6.67 24.19 -1.67
N PHE A 14 -6.37 23.89 -2.95
CA PHE A 14 -5.35 22.90 -3.29
C PHE A 14 -3.94 23.34 -2.87
N LEU A 15 -3.57 24.61 -3.06
CA LEU A 15 -2.27 25.12 -2.59
C LEU A 15 -2.18 25.12 -1.06
N ALA A 16 -3.23 25.47 -0.33
CA ALA A 16 -3.24 25.45 1.12
C ALA A 16 -3.15 24.02 1.68
N ALA A 17 -3.89 23.06 1.11
CA ALA A 17 -3.80 21.66 1.50
C ALA A 17 -2.41 21.06 1.19
N TYR A 18 -1.83 21.38 0.03
CA TYR A 18 -0.48 20.94 -0.36
C TYR A 18 0.62 21.59 0.49
N LEU A 19 0.50 22.88 0.82
CA LEU A 19 1.40 23.58 1.73
C LEU A 19 1.29 23.03 3.16
N LEU A 20 0.09 22.73 3.65
CA LEU A 20 -0.08 22.06 4.94
C LEU A 20 0.57 20.67 4.94
N PHE A 21 0.38 19.85 3.89
CA PHE A 21 1.02 18.54 3.79
C PHE A 21 2.55 18.57 3.61
N THR A 22 3.12 19.68 3.11
CA THR A 22 4.57 19.82 2.89
C THR A 22 5.30 20.58 3.99
N LEU A 23 4.63 21.49 4.71
CA LEU A 23 5.16 22.21 5.87
C LEU A 23 4.88 21.45 7.19
N TRP A 24 3.73 20.78 7.29
CA TRP A 24 3.33 19.99 8.46
C TRP A 24 3.39 18.49 8.14
N ASN A 25 4.60 18.02 7.83
CA ASN A 25 4.92 16.59 7.82
C ASN A 25 5.43 16.20 9.22
N PRO A 26 4.59 15.62 10.10
CA PRO A 26 4.99 15.28 11.47
C PRO A 26 6.16 14.28 11.50
N PHE A 27 6.36 13.47 10.46
CA PHE A 27 7.43 12.47 10.36
C PHE A 27 8.82 13.08 10.08
N GLN A 28 8.90 14.39 9.83
CA GLN A 28 10.15 15.16 9.80
C GLN A 28 10.48 15.83 11.15
N SER A 29 9.52 15.93 12.08
CA SER A 29 9.67 16.73 13.31
C SER A 29 10.55 16.10 14.40
N GLY A 30 10.86 14.80 14.30
CA GLY A 30 11.59 14.05 15.33
C GLY A 30 10.78 13.71 16.59
N LYS A 31 9.51 14.14 16.68
CA LYS A 31 8.57 13.75 17.75
C LYS A 31 8.39 12.23 17.84
N ASN A 32 8.03 11.73 19.03
CA ASN A 32 7.69 10.33 19.21
C ASN A 32 6.24 10.04 18.71
N PRO A 33 5.85 8.76 18.52
CA PRO A 33 4.51 8.43 18.02
C PRO A 33 3.34 8.84 18.91
N GLU A 34 3.57 8.91 20.23
CA GLU A 34 2.58 9.27 21.24
C GLU A 34 2.27 10.78 21.16
N ASP A 35 3.31 11.62 21.05
CA ASP A 35 3.18 13.07 20.87
C ASP A 35 2.28 13.40 19.66
N ILE A 36 2.55 12.74 18.52
CA ILE A 36 1.83 12.93 17.26
C ILE A 36 0.37 12.48 17.41
N LEU A 37 0.12 11.36 18.10
CA LEU A 37 -1.24 10.89 18.33
C LEU A 37 -2.03 11.83 19.24
N ASN A 38 -1.39 12.39 20.28
CA ASN A 38 -2.00 13.33 21.22
C ASN A 38 -2.31 14.68 20.54
N GLU A 39 -1.41 15.17 19.69
CA GLU A 39 -1.60 16.37 18.85
C GLU A 39 -2.77 16.19 17.87
N LEU A 40 -2.96 15.00 17.30
CA LEU A 40 -4.11 14.69 16.45
C LEU A 40 -5.42 14.55 17.24
N CYS A 41 -5.40 13.84 18.38
CA CYS A 41 -6.61 13.56 19.16
C CYS A 41 -7.16 14.81 19.88
N SER A 42 -6.29 15.71 20.33
CA SER A 42 -6.71 16.95 21.02
C SER A 42 -7.47 17.95 20.14
N ASN A 43 -7.33 17.85 18.81
CA ASN A 43 -8.00 18.73 17.84
C ASN A 43 -9.36 18.19 17.34
N HIS A 44 -9.79 17.01 17.79
CA HIS A 44 -11.06 16.42 17.39
C HIS A 44 -12.05 16.29 18.57
N PRO A 45 -13.33 16.67 18.41
CA PRO A 45 -14.32 16.49 19.46
C PRO A 45 -14.56 15.00 19.72
N SER A 46 -14.35 14.56 20.95
CA SER A 46 -14.61 13.17 21.35
C SER A 46 -16.06 12.76 21.04
N PRO A 47 -16.31 11.59 20.44
CA PRO A 47 -17.65 11.13 20.14
C PRO A 47 -18.45 10.94 21.44
N LYS A 48 -19.66 11.50 21.48
CA LYS A 48 -20.61 11.25 22.57
C LYS A 48 -21.13 9.82 22.47
N VAL A 49 -21.33 9.19 23.62
CA VAL A 49 -21.44 7.72 23.72
C VAL A 49 -22.83 7.20 23.31
N SER A 50 -22.80 6.12 22.52
CA SER A 50 -23.88 5.16 22.23
C SER A 50 -25.22 5.69 21.70
N GLU A 51 -25.42 5.57 20.39
CA GLU A 51 -26.70 5.07 19.87
C GLU A 51 -26.66 3.53 19.75
N LYS A 52 -27.83 2.89 19.72
CA LYS A 52 -27.94 1.42 19.61
C LYS A 52 -27.97 0.98 18.14
N GLY A 53 -27.09 0.05 17.76
CA GLY A 53 -27.45 -0.99 16.79
C GLY A 53 -26.64 -1.09 15.50
N GLU A 54 -25.71 -0.17 15.22
CA GLU A 54 -24.80 -0.35 14.08
C GLU A 54 -23.70 -1.39 14.40
N PRO A 55 -23.37 -2.32 13.48
CA PRO A 55 -22.25 -3.23 13.63
C PRO A 55 -20.91 -2.47 13.54
N PRO A 56 -19.85 -2.93 14.23
CA PRO A 56 -18.57 -2.21 14.26
C PRO A 56 -17.95 -2.10 12.86
N ILE A 57 -17.63 -0.88 12.44
CA ILE A 57 -16.91 -0.62 11.20
C ILE A 57 -15.45 -1.04 11.38
N HIS A 58 -15.10 -2.23 10.90
CA HIS A 58 -13.73 -2.74 10.91
C HIS A 58 -12.87 -2.00 9.86
N VAL A 59 -12.25 -0.90 10.26
CA VAL A 59 -11.28 -0.17 9.42
C VAL A 59 -10.00 -0.99 9.27
N ILE A 60 -9.72 -1.41 8.04
CA ILE A 60 -8.47 -2.03 7.63
C ILE A 60 -7.70 -1.03 6.78
N PHE A 61 -6.53 -0.58 7.23
CA PHE A 61 -5.66 0.25 6.38
C PHE A 61 -4.89 -0.62 5.38
N VAL A 62 -4.86 -0.18 4.13
CA VAL A 62 -4.09 -0.81 3.05
C VAL A 62 -2.92 0.11 2.72
N LEU A 63 -1.70 -0.34 3.00
CA LEU A 63 -0.50 0.46 2.79
C LEU A 63 0.22 0.00 1.52
N HIS A 64 0.24 0.86 0.50
CA HIS A 64 1.04 0.65 -0.71
C HIS A 64 2.44 1.22 -0.48
N ILE A 65 3.44 0.34 -0.44
CA ILE A 65 4.83 0.69 -0.12
C ILE A 65 5.65 0.54 -1.40
N GLU A 66 5.82 1.68 -2.08
CA GLU A 66 6.41 1.83 -3.41
C GLU A 66 7.86 2.35 -3.38
N PRO A 67 8.63 2.23 -4.48
CA PRO A 67 10.03 2.65 -4.53
C PRO A 67 10.16 4.09 -5.06
N CYS A 68 10.92 4.95 -4.38
CA CYS A 68 11.18 6.34 -4.80
C CYS A 68 12.22 6.43 -5.95
N MET A 69 11.93 5.77 -7.08
CA MET A 69 12.78 5.69 -8.28
C MET A 69 12.95 7.04 -9.00
N GLY A 70 12.02 7.98 -8.82
CA GLY A 70 12.09 9.31 -9.45
C GLY A 70 12.26 9.25 -10.98
N LYS A 71 13.11 10.12 -11.53
CA LYS A 71 13.39 10.20 -12.98
C LYS A 71 14.39 9.16 -13.51
N SER A 72 15.11 8.44 -12.65
CA SER A 72 16.13 7.50 -13.11
C SER A 72 15.55 6.17 -13.59
N SER A 73 14.34 5.80 -13.15
CA SER A 73 13.75 4.46 -13.38
C SER A 73 14.60 3.28 -12.86
N TYR A 74 15.64 3.57 -12.08
CA TYR A 74 16.57 2.66 -11.41
C TYR A 74 16.73 3.07 -9.94
N MET A 75 16.74 2.09 -9.03
CA MET A 75 16.94 2.23 -7.59
C MET A 75 17.97 1.20 -7.11
N HIS A 76 19.22 1.63 -7.01
CA HIS A 76 20.35 0.79 -6.58
C HIS A 76 20.30 0.55 -5.07
N MET A 77 20.45 -0.70 -4.65
CA MET A 77 20.17 -1.09 -3.26
C MET A 77 21.24 -0.62 -2.26
N GLY A 78 22.50 -0.55 -2.69
CA GLY A 78 23.60 0.00 -1.89
C GLY A 78 23.64 1.54 -1.81
N ALA A 79 22.80 2.27 -2.55
CA ALA A 79 22.88 3.73 -2.61
C ALA A 79 22.35 4.40 -1.32
N SER A 80 23.03 5.45 -0.85
CA SER A 80 22.67 6.16 0.39
C SER A 80 21.22 6.65 0.42
N LYS A 81 20.69 7.12 -0.72
CA LYS A 81 19.27 7.53 -0.86
C LYS A 81 18.31 6.37 -0.61
N THR A 82 18.63 5.18 -1.11
CA THR A 82 17.83 3.95 -0.93
C THR A 82 17.78 3.54 0.55
N ILE A 83 18.90 3.64 1.26
CA ILE A 83 18.97 3.38 2.71
C ILE A 83 18.25 4.48 3.53
N GLN A 84 18.29 5.74 3.08
CA GLN A 84 17.54 6.84 3.70
C GLN A 84 16.02 6.64 3.55
N GLU A 85 15.53 6.27 2.36
CA GLU A 85 14.10 6.00 2.13
C GLU A 85 13.64 4.78 2.95
N TYR A 86 14.45 3.72 3.05
CA TYR A 86 14.17 2.57 3.93
C TYR A 86 13.97 3.02 5.38
N ASN A 87 14.91 3.81 5.93
CA ASN A 87 14.84 4.30 7.30
C ASN A 87 13.66 5.25 7.53
N LYS A 88 13.22 6.00 6.51
CA LYS A 88 12.03 6.85 6.55
C LYS A 88 10.75 6.01 6.61
N VAL A 89 10.54 5.12 5.64
CA VAL A 89 9.37 4.22 5.57
C VAL A 89 9.28 3.36 6.84
N LYS A 90 10.41 2.91 7.40
CA LYS A 90 10.46 2.21 8.69
C LYS A 90 9.87 3.03 9.85
N ARG A 91 10.18 4.33 9.94
CA ARG A 91 9.61 5.21 10.99
C ARG A 91 8.12 5.43 10.78
N GLU A 92 7.69 5.63 9.54
CA GLU A 92 6.28 5.82 9.18
C GLU A 92 5.46 4.54 9.49
N LEU A 93 6.00 3.35 9.24
CA LEU A 93 5.38 2.08 9.63
C LEU A 93 5.31 1.86 11.16
N LEU A 94 6.38 2.20 11.89
CA LEU A 94 6.40 2.12 13.37
C LEU A 94 5.43 3.11 14.02
N TRP A 95 5.20 4.27 13.39
CA TRP A 95 4.15 5.20 13.81
C TRP A 95 2.76 4.61 13.53
N LEU A 96 2.55 4.01 12.36
CA LEU A 96 1.27 3.40 11.98
C LEU A 96 0.90 2.20 12.86
N THR A 97 1.83 1.32 13.24
CA THR A 97 1.53 0.24 14.21
C THR A 97 1.17 0.79 15.59
N TYR A 98 1.89 1.81 16.06
CA TYR A 98 1.53 2.49 17.30
C TYR A 98 0.11 3.06 17.24
N PHE A 99 -0.22 3.86 16.22
CA PHE A 99 -1.57 4.38 15.99
C PHE A 99 -2.62 3.27 16.00
N CYS A 100 -2.35 2.15 15.32
CA CYS A 100 -3.27 1.02 15.24
C CYS A 100 -3.50 0.34 16.58
N SER A 101 -2.45 0.18 17.41
CA SER A 101 -2.59 -0.36 18.77
C SER A 101 -3.51 0.50 19.63
N GLN A 102 -3.37 1.83 19.56
CA GLN A 102 -4.16 2.79 20.34
C GLN A 102 -5.60 2.98 19.84
N LYS A 103 -5.93 2.49 18.63
CA LYS A 103 -7.27 2.61 18.02
C LYS A 103 -7.95 1.27 17.74
N GLY A 104 -7.31 0.13 18.07
CA GLY A 104 -7.88 -1.21 17.91
C GLY A 104 -8.04 -1.69 16.46
N VAL A 105 -7.39 -1.02 15.50
CA VAL A 105 -7.51 -1.28 14.05
C VAL A 105 -6.35 -2.13 13.53
N LYS A 106 -6.49 -2.68 12.32
CA LYS A 106 -5.48 -3.53 11.67
C LYS A 106 -5.12 -3.03 10.27
N MET A 107 -4.06 -3.60 9.71
CA MET A 107 -3.47 -3.15 8.46
C MET A 107 -2.98 -4.33 7.62
N THR A 108 -3.04 -4.17 6.30
CA THR A 108 -2.32 -5.02 5.34
C THR A 108 -1.30 -4.15 4.60
N ALA A 109 -0.02 -4.44 4.78
CA ALA A 109 1.09 -3.70 4.16
C ALA A 109 1.61 -4.44 2.92
N LEU A 110 1.60 -3.76 1.78
CA LEU A 110 1.92 -4.31 0.47
C LEU A 110 3.25 -3.73 -0.02
N PHE A 111 4.27 -4.58 -0.11
CA PHE A 111 5.63 -4.17 -0.41
C PHE A 111 6.02 -4.54 -1.84
N ASN A 112 6.69 -3.63 -2.56
CA ASN A 112 7.13 -3.88 -3.93
C ASN A 112 8.52 -4.58 -4.05
N GLY A 113 9.05 -5.12 -2.94
CA GLY A 113 10.29 -5.90 -2.91
C GLY A 113 11.48 -5.20 -2.23
N TRP A 114 11.91 -4.03 -2.72
CA TRP A 114 13.13 -3.33 -2.23
C TRP A 114 13.22 -3.22 -0.70
N TYR A 115 12.14 -2.79 -0.04
CA TYR A 115 12.12 -2.55 1.41
C TYR A 115 12.41 -3.85 2.18
N MET A 116 11.79 -4.95 1.75
CA MET A 116 11.92 -6.28 2.34
C MET A 116 13.33 -6.82 2.12
N GLN A 117 13.88 -6.63 0.92
CA GLN A 117 15.26 -6.99 0.59
C GLN A 117 16.31 -6.21 1.41
N ILE A 118 16.05 -4.93 1.74
CA ILE A 118 16.92 -4.16 2.67
C ILE A 118 16.75 -4.66 4.10
N ALA A 119 15.53 -4.90 4.57
CA ALA A 119 15.28 -5.46 5.90
C ALA A 119 16.02 -6.80 6.10
N LEU A 120 15.95 -7.68 5.10
CA LEU A 120 16.65 -8.96 5.08
C LEU A 120 18.18 -8.78 5.12
N ARG A 121 18.74 -7.95 4.24
CA ARG A 121 20.19 -7.67 4.18
C ARG A 121 20.76 -7.04 5.45
N LYS A 122 19.95 -6.24 6.15
CA LYS A 122 20.33 -5.61 7.43
C LYS A 122 20.05 -6.50 8.65
N ASN A 123 19.45 -7.68 8.46
CA ASN A 123 18.83 -8.50 9.52
C ASN A 123 17.86 -7.69 10.42
N ASP A 124 17.28 -6.63 9.86
CA ASP A 124 16.43 -5.65 10.55
C ASP A 124 14.98 -6.10 10.41
N LEU A 125 14.69 -7.26 11.03
CA LEU A 125 13.43 -8.00 10.86
C LEU A 125 12.50 -7.89 12.07
N LYS A 126 13.00 -7.44 13.24
CA LYS A 126 12.24 -7.44 14.51
C LYS A 126 10.89 -6.76 14.38
N TYR A 127 10.84 -5.55 13.79
CA TYR A 127 9.60 -4.80 13.66
C TYR A 127 8.61 -5.43 12.67
N LEU A 128 9.06 -6.22 11.68
CA LEU A 128 8.18 -7.00 10.81
C LEU A 128 7.62 -8.22 11.56
N THR A 129 8.44 -8.85 12.42
CA THR A 129 7.97 -9.91 13.33
C THR A 129 6.93 -9.37 14.31
N ASP A 130 7.15 -8.19 14.88
CA ASP A 130 6.22 -7.55 15.82
C ASP A 130 4.93 -7.11 15.11
N PHE A 131 5.03 -6.48 13.92
CA PHE A 131 3.89 -6.16 13.04
C PHE A 131 2.98 -7.38 12.78
N LEU A 132 3.57 -8.54 12.49
CA LEU A 132 2.82 -9.80 12.29
C LEU A 132 2.22 -10.35 13.59
N LYS A 133 2.92 -10.26 14.74
CA LYS A 133 2.39 -10.66 16.05
C LYS A 133 1.20 -9.80 16.50
N ASP A 134 1.25 -8.50 16.19
CA ASP A 134 0.16 -7.55 16.43
C ASP A 134 -1.05 -7.80 15.53
N GLY A 135 -1.01 -8.81 14.65
CA GLY A 135 -2.12 -9.21 13.79
C GLY A 135 -2.30 -8.33 12.55
N HIS A 136 -1.24 -7.62 12.13
CA HIS A 136 -1.19 -7.01 10.81
C HIS A 136 -0.71 -8.02 9.77
N GLU A 137 -0.99 -7.75 8.49
CA GLU A 137 -0.73 -8.68 7.37
C GLU A 137 0.30 -8.10 6.40
N ILE A 138 1.18 -8.96 5.86
CA ILE A 138 2.22 -8.59 4.89
C ILE A 138 1.89 -9.25 3.54
N GLY A 139 1.85 -8.42 2.50
CA GLY A 139 1.63 -8.82 1.12
C GLY A 139 2.60 -8.17 0.14
N THR A 140 2.41 -8.48 -1.14
CA THR A 140 3.20 -7.94 -2.25
C THR A 140 2.45 -6.83 -2.99
N HIS A 141 3.21 -5.85 -3.48
CA HIS A 141 2.76 -4.79 -4.37
C HIS A 141 3.50 -4.89 -5.71
N ALA A 142 2.97 -5.67 -6.65
CA ALA A 142 3.63 -5.91 -7.92
C ALA A 142 3.34 -4.77 -8.90
N HIS A 143 4.27 -3.82 -8.98
CA HIS A 143 4.28 -2.79 -10.02
C HIS A 143 5.24 -3.17 -11.16
N ASN A 144 5.31 -2.36 -12.21
CA ASN A 144 6.07 -2.64 -13.43
C ASN A 144 7.60 -2.50 -13.25
N ILE A 145 8.15 -3.26 -12.31
CA ILE A 145 9.52 -3.17 -11.83
C ILE A 145 10.14 -4.55 -11.61
N CYS A 146 11.36 -4.73 -12.08
CA CYS A 146 12.11 -5.97 -11.97
C CYS A 146 13.34 -5.73 -11.11
N TYR A 147 13.84 -6.79 -10.48
CA TYR A 147 15.15 -6.79 -9.83
C TYR A 147 16.21 -7.33 -10.79
N ASP A 148 17.30 -6.61 -10.94
CA ASP A 148 18.53 -7.06 -11.61
C ASP A 148 19.56 -7.33 -10.52
N ASP A 149 19.87 -8.61 -10.34
CA ASP A 149 20.73 -9.14 -9.29
C ASP A 149 22.22 -8.91 -9.57
N VAL A 150 22.62 -8.98 -10.85
CA VAL A 150 23.97 -8.68 -11.33
C VAL A 150 24.33 -7.21 -11.08
N LYS A 151 23.37 -6.27 -11.18
CA LYS A 151 23.57 -4.83 -10.96
C LYS A 151 23.04 -4.29 -9.62
N ASP A 152 22.53 -5.17 -8.76
CA ASP A 152 21.92 -4.85 -7.46
C ASP A 152 20.90 -3.69 -7.49
N VAL A 153 19.92 -3.77 -8.40
CA VAL A 153 19.05 -2.64 -8.74
C VAL A 153 17.61 -3.06 -9.07
N TRP A 154 16.64 -2.37 -8.46
CA TRP A 154 15.25 -2.41 -8.90
C TRP A 154 15.04 -1.40 -10.02
N HIS A 155 14.41 -1.80 -11.12
CA HIS A 155 14.29 -1.00 -12.33
C HIS A 155 12.94 -1.19 -13.03
N GLN A 156 12.46 -0.17 -13.74
CA GLN A 156 11.21 -0.29 -14.51
C GLN A 156 11.33 -1.31 -15.65
N CYS A 157 10.34 -2.20 -15.79
CA CYS A 157 10.33 -3.26 -16.79
C CYS A 157 8.91 -3.61 -17.28
N ASN A 158 8.79 -3.99 -18.55
CA ASN A 158 7.51 -4.34 -19.18
C ASN A 158 7.27 -5.86 -19.23
N GLN A 159 7.73 -6.61 -18.22
CA GLN A 159 7.68 -8.07 -18.15
C GLN A 159 6.85 -8.57 -16.94
N PRO A 160 5.50 -8.66 -17.02
CA PRO A 160 4.66 -8.94 -15.85
C PRO A 160 4.90 -10.27 -15.14
N ASP A 161 5.41 -11.28 -15.83
CA ASP A 161 5.78 -12.55 -15.20
C ASP A 161 6.97 -12.36 -14.24
N ARG A 162 7.98 -11.61 -14.69
CA ARG A 162 9.17 -11.28 -13.90
C ARG A 162 8.85 -10.32 -12.76
N TRP A 163 8.07 -9.25 -13.01
CA TRP A 163 7.73 -8.31 -11.94
C TRP A 163 6.75 -8.88 -10.88
N PHE A 164 6.01 -9.96 -11.19
CA PHE A 164 5.37 -10.79 -10.17
C PHE A 164 6.37 -11.67 -9.42
N ALA A 165 7.28 -12.36 -10.13
CA ALA A 165 8.25 -13.28 -9.54
C ALA A 165 9.22 -12.59 -8.56
N ASP A 166 9.85 -11.50 -9.01
CA ASP A 166 10.84 -10.73 -8.25
C ASP A 166 10.21 -10.19 -6.96
N ALA A 167 8.98 -9.66 -7.07
CA ALA A 167 8.24 -9.12 -5.93
C ALA A 167 7.74 -10.23 -4.98
N LYS A 168 7.22 -11.36 -5.50
CA LYS A 168 6.85 -12.54 -4.67
C LYS A 168 8.05 -12.97 -3.83
N LYS A 169 9.18 -13.22 -4.48
CA LYS A 169 10.40 -13.72 -3.86
C LYS A 169 10.92 -12.78 -2.78
N ALA A 170 10.99 -11.47 -3.04
CA ALA A 170 11.53 -10.51 -2.09
C ALA A 170 10.71 -10.41 -0.78
N ILE A 171 9.39 -10.69 -0.81
CA ILE A 171 8.55 -10.77 0.40
C ILE A 171 8.68 -12.17 1.03
N ASP A 172 8.65 -13.23 0.23
CA ASP A 172 8.70 -14.62 0.70
C ASP A 172 10.02 -14.95 1.43
N ASP A 173 11.15 -14.47 0.93
CA ASP A 173 12.47 -14.63 1.57
C ASP A 173 12.45 -14.03 2.99
N VAL A 174 11.75 -12.91 3.20
CA VAL A 174 11.60 -12.26 4.51
C VAL A 174 10.65 -13.03 5.42
N LEU A 175 9.46 -13.41 4.95
CA LEU A 175 8.52 -14.18 5.78
C LEU A 175 9.08 -15.55 6.15
N SER A 176 9.79 -16.21 5.23
CA SER A 176 10.53 -17.44 5.49
C SER A 176 11.63 -17.23 6.55
N LYS A 177 12.36 -16.12 6.50
CA LYS A 177 13.41 -15.81 7.49
C LYS A 177 12.86 -15.43 8.86
N ILE A 178 11.66 -14.85 8.92
CA ILE A 178 10.93 -14.52 10.15
C ILE A 178 10.24 -15.77 10.75
N GLY A 179 9.83 -16.74 9.92
CA GLY A 179 9.13 -17.96 10.35
C GLY A 179 7.64 -17.79 10.63
N MET A 180 7.03 -16.66 10.24
CA MET A 180 5.58 -16.41 10.38
C MET A 180 5.06 -15.45 9.29
N GLY A 181 3.73 -15.34 9.21
CA GLY A 181 3.03 -14.65 8.12
C GLY A 181 2.89 -15.55 6.89
N LYS A 182 2.04 -15.14 5.93
CA LYS A 182 1.91 -15.78 4.61
C LYS A 182 1.63 -14.72 3.56
N ASN A 183 2.51 -14.61 2.56
CA ASN A 183 2.35 -13.68 1.44
C ASN A 183 1.31 -14.22 0.44
N ARG A 184 0.04 -14.06 0.81
CA ARG A 184 -1.13 -14.46 0.02
C ARG A 184 -1.72 -13.29 -0.76
N VAL A 185 -1.31 -12.07 -0.41
CA VAL A 185 -1.92 -10.80 -0.81
C VAL A 185 -1.10 -10.09 -1.89
N MET A 186 -1.80 -9.57 -2.90
CA MET A 186 -1.24 -8.90 -4.08
C MET A 186 -2.06 -7.66 -4.45
N CYS A 187 -1.43 -6.48 -4.57
CA CYS A 187 -1.97 -5.37 -5.38
C CYS A 187 -1.08 -5.16 -6.61
N ALA A 188 -1.64 -5.27 -7.81
CA ALA A 188 -0.90 -5.23 -9.08
C ALA A 188 -1.38 -4.12 -10.04
N THR A 189 -0.44 -3.51 -10.78
CA THR A 189 -0.79 -2.47 -11.77
C THR A 189 -1.11 -3.06 -13.14
N PHE A 190 -2.37 -3.45 -13.34
CA PHE A 190 -2.90 -3.83 -14.64
C PHE A 190 -3.93 -2.83 -15.17
N LEU A 191 -3.73 -2.40 -16.42
CA LEU A 191 -4.71 -1.63 -17.18
C LEU A 191 -6.00 -2.44 -17.41
N LYS A 192 -7.13 -1.74 -17.54
CA LYS A 192 -8.43 -2.30 -17.90
C LYS A 192 -8.33 -3.27 -19.08
N GLY A 193 -9.01 -4.41 -18.98
CA GLY A 193 -8.99 -5.48 -19.99
C GLY A 193 -7.76 -6.42 -19.92
N LYS A 194 -6.80 -6.18 -19.02
CA LYS A 194 -5.66 -7.09 -18.79
C LYS A 194 -5.84 -8.00 -17.56
N TYR A 195 -7.01 -7.97 -16.92
CA TYR A 195 -7.31 -8.71 -15.69
C TYR A 195 -7.17 -10.24 -15.83
N VAL A 196 -7.36 -10.83 -17.02
CA VAL A 196 -7.11 -12.27 -17.22
C VAL A 196 -5.66 -12.61 -16.90
N LYS A 197 -4.72 -11.77 -17.38
CA LYS A 197 -3.28 -11.93 -17.14
C LYS A 197 -2.93 -11.72 -15.67
N GLU A 198 -3.57 -10.76 -15.00
CA GLU A 198 -3.47 -10.59 -13.54
C GLU A 198 -3.87 -11.88 -12.80
N CYS A 199 -5.03 -12.46 -13.12
CA CYS A 199 -5.54 -13.66 -12.45
C CYS A 199 -4.64 -14.88 -12.67
N SER A 200 -4.16 -15.10 -13.90
CA SER A 200 -3.23 -16.19 -14.20
C SER A 200 -1.89 -16.04 -13.47
N LEU A 201 -1.41 -14.80 -13.27
CA LEU A 201 -0.20 -14.54 -12.51
C LEU A 201 -0.43 -14.68 -11.00
N MET A 202 -1.55 -14.20 -10.46
CA MET A 202 -1.95 -14.46 -9.08
C MET A 202 -1.96 -15.97 -8.79
N GLN A 203 -2.64 -16.76 -9.63
CA GLN A 203 -2.70 -18.21 -9.51
C GLN A 203 -1.31 -18.87 -9.64
N LYS A 204 -0.51 -18.49 -10.65
CA LYS A 204 0.85 -19.02 -10.86
C LYS A 204 1.75 -18.84 -9.64
N TYR A 205 1.64 -17.70 -8.96
CA TYR A 205 2.47 -17.34 -7.82
C TYR A 205 1.80 -17.59 -6.46
N GLY A 206 0.65 -18.27 -6.39
CA GLY A 206 0.00 -18.66 -5.13
C GLY A 206 -0.57 -17.49 -4.31
N TYR A 207 -1.05 -16.45 -4.98
CA TYR A 207 -1.77 -15.36 -4.35
C TYR A 207 -3.27 -15.67 -4.30
N ASP A 208 -3.74 -16.08 -3.12
CA ASP A 208 -5.16 -16.28 -2.84
C ASP A 208 -5.94 -14.96 -2.76
N ILE A 209 -5.24 -13.82 -2.67
CA ILE A 209 -5.81 -12.50 -2.40
C ILE A 209 -5.29 -11.44 -3.38
N GLY A 210 -6.15 -11.03 -4.32
CA GLY A 210 -6.00 -9.82 -5.11
C GLY A 210 -6.61 -8.63 -4.40
N LEU A 211 -5.78 -7.83 -3.71
CA LEU A 211 -6.19 -6.65 -2.96
C LEU A 211 -6.16 -5.41 -3.87
N GLY A 212 -7.31 -4.73 -3.93
CA GLY A 212 -7.52 -3.56 -4.77
C GLY A 212 -8.93 -3.55 -5.36
N ASN A 213 -9.52 -2.38 -5.54
CA ASN A 213 -10.81 -2.30 -6.21
C ASN A 213 -10.61 -2.46 -7.73
N ARG A 214 -10.93 -3.63 -8.30
CA ARG A 214 -11.28 -3.68 -9.73
C ARG A 214 -12.62 -2.97 -9.90
N PRO A 215 -12.68 -1.79 -10.58
CA PRO A 215 -13.88 -0.99 -10.59
C PRO A 215 -14.87 -1.55 -11.63
N GLU A 216 -15.55 -2.66 -11.32
CA GLU A 216 -16.48 -3.35 -12.25
C GLU A 216 -17.82 -3.87 -11.61
N ILE A 217 -18.08 -3.78 -10.28
CA ILE A 217 -19.40 -4.08 -9.56
C ILE A 217 -20.27 -3.12 -8.50
N ALA A 218 -20.10 -2.18 -7.45
CA ALA A 218 -19.41 -0.84 -6.83
C ALA A 218 -19.00 0.71 -7.39
N LEU A 219 -19.17 1.64 -8.45
CA LEU A 219 -19.99 2.35 -9.64
C LEU A 219 -20.99 1.89 -10.96
N ASN A 220 -22.00 0.95 -11.31
CA ASN A 220 -22.83 -0.37 -11.09
C ASN A 220 -23.96 -0.79 -10.03
N TYR A 221 -23.73 -1.66 -8.99
CA TYR A 221 -24.59 -2.03 -7.80
C TYR A 221 -25.31 -0.91 -7.01
N PHE A 222 -24.66 -0.09 -6.15
CA PHE A 222 -25.36 0.91 -5.30
C PHE A 222 -26.41 1.83 -5.99
N GLY A 223 -26.14 2.57 -7.08
CA GLY A 223 -26.11 2.11 -8.47
C GLY A 223 -24.71 2.09 -9.06
N HIS A 224 -23.80 1.42 -8.35
CA HIS A 224 -22.35 1.51 -8.42
C HIS A 224 -21.50 0.13 -8.51
N ILE A 225 -20.51 -0.41 -9.46
CA ILE A 225 -18.94 -0.83 -9.78
C ILE A 225 -17.61 -1.35 -8.84
N VAL A 226 -17.55 -2.47 -8.02
CA VAL A 226 -16.62 -3.25 -7.10
C VAL A 226 -17.28 -4.62 -6.69
N TRP A 227 -16.53 -5.71 -6.53
CA TRP A 227 -16.86 -6.89 -5.66
C TRP A 227 -15.57 -7.65 -5.39
N ASN A 228 -15.02 -7.60 -4.17
CA ASN A 228 -13.71 -8.19 -3.90
C ASN A 228 -13.63 -8.98 -2.58
N PRO A 229 -14.00 -10.28 -2.59
CA PRO A 229 -13.48 -11.29 -1.71
C PRO A 229 -12.37 -12.05 -2.45
N TRP A 230 -11.28 -11.35 -2.69
CA TRP A 230 -9.95 -11.90 -2.99
C TRP A 230 -9.70 -12.43 -4.43
N ARG A 231 -10.76 -12.67 -5.23
CA ARG A 231 -10.83 -12.76 -6.72
C ARG A 231 -9.95 -13.81 -7.45
N ALA A 232 -10.36 -14.38 -8.60
CA ALA A 232 -11.40 -13.98 -9.57
C ALA A 232 -12.13 -15.21 -10.17
N SER A 233 -13.34 -15.09 -10.73
CA SER A 233 -13.66 -14.31 -11.95
C SER A 233 -14.51 -13.04 -11.64
N CYS A 234 -15.31 -12.39 -12.49
CA CYS A 234 -15.53 -12.43 -13.95
C CYS A 234 -14.58 -11.44 -14.65
N VAL A 235 -13.99 -11.82 -15.80
CA VAL A 235 -12.69 -11.23 -16.22
C VAL A 235 -12.66 -10.60 -17.62
N ASN A 236 -13.76 -10.66 -18.39
CA ASN A 236 -13.96 -9.93 -19.65
C ASN A 236 -15.46 -9.87 -19.98
N VAL A 237 -16.20 -8.88 -19.47
CA VAL A 237 -17.63 -8.69 -19.81
C VAL A 237 -17.96 -7.24 -20.11
N TYR A 238 -18.20 -6.97 -21.38
CA TYR A 238 -19.34 -6.14 -21.82
C TYR A 238 -19.80 -6.60 -23.21
N SER A 239 -18.87 -6.96 -24.09
CA SER A 239 -19.10 -7.47 -25.46
C SER A 239 -19.47 -8.96 -25.56
N LEU A 240 -19.52 -9.71 -24.45
CA LEU A 240 -19.78 -11.16 -24.43
C LEU A 240 -21.02 -11.57 -23.60
N CYS A 241 -21.84 -10.60 -23.18
CA CYS A 241 -23.12 -10.86 -22.49
C CYS A 241 -24.28 -10.01 -23.06
N LEU A 242 -24.15 -9.58 -24.32
CA LEU A 242 -25.16 -8.89 -25.12
C LEU A 242 -25.22 -9.49 -26.55
N ALA A 243 -24.93 -10.79 -26.65
CA ALA A 243 -24.96 -11.64 -27.84
C ALA A 243 -25.51 -13.01 -27.43
#